data_AF-A0A3S0DK06-F1
#
_entry.id   AF-A0A3S0DK06-F1
#
_cell.length_a   1.000
_cell.length_b   1.000
_cell.length_c   1.000
_cell.angle_alpha   90.00
_cell.angle_beta   90.00
_cell.angle_gamma   90.00
#
_symmetry.space_group_name_H-M   'P 1'
#
loop_
_entity.id
_entity.type
_entity.pdbx_description
1 polymer ?
#
loop_
_entity_poly.entity_id
_entity_poly.type
_entity_poly.pdbx_seq_one_letter_code
_entity_poly.pdbx_strand_id
1 'polypeptide(L)' 'MMDAYIKLGWIKLKVFAVLTGISEDAAKQRTTLASYPAWRVGAGMLKLLRDGYYINYEEYQKWVEKQPTVAA' A
#
# COMPACT_ATOMS: atom_id res chain seq x y z
N MET A 1 -19.47 1.74 12.51
CA MET A 1 -19.51 0.53 11.69
C MET A 1 -18.90 0.86 10.33
N MET A 2 -17.60 0.62 10.17
CA MET A 2 -16.92 0.77 8.88
C MET A 2 -16.46 -0.63 8.42
N ASP A 3 -17.41 -1.51 8.16
CA ASP A 3 -17.19 -2.69 7.32
C ASP A 3 -17.13 -2.23 5.86
N ALA A 4 -16.11 -1.42 5.55
CA ALA A 4 -15.74 -1.13 4.18
C ALA A 4 -15.15 -2.42 3.64
N TYR A 5 -16.00 -3.25 3.03
CA TYR A 5 -15.65 -4.47 2.32
C TYR A 5 -14.36 -4.26 1.53
N ILE A 6 -13.25 -4.75 2.08
CA ILE A 6 -11.98 -4.91 1.38
C ILE A 6 -12.23 -6.07 0.41
N LYS A 7 -12.96 -5.81 -0.68
CA LYS A 7 -13.23 -6.82 -1.70
C LYS A 7 -11.90 -7.14 -2.37
N LEU A 8 -11.29 -8.25 -1.96
CA LEU A 8 -10.05 -8.84 -2.48
C LEU A 8 -8.72 -8.20 -2.03
N GLY A 9 -8.68 -7.51 -0.90
CA GLY A 9 -7.43 -6.89 -0.41
C GLY A 9 -7.06 -5.57 -1.09
N TRP A 10 -7.65 -5.20 -2.24
CA TRP A 10 -7.28 -3.98 -2.98
C TRP A 10 -8.08 -2.75 -2.56
N ILE A 11 -7.38 -1.69 -2.15
CA ILE A 11 -7.97 -0.43 -1.72
C ILE A 11 -7.32 0.78 -2.42
N LYS A 12 -8.08 1.86 -2.59
CA LYS A 12 -7.57 3.14 -3.12
C LYS A 12 -6.56 3.77 -2.15
N LEU A 13 -5.61 4.55 -2.68
CA LEU A 13 -4.65 5.30 -1.86
C LEU A 13 -5.31 6.13 -0.75
N LYS A 14 -6.43 6.79 -1.04
CA LYS A 14 -7.19 7.55 -0.04
C LYS A 14 -7.60 6.71 1.17
N VAL A 15 -8.10 5.49 0.93
CA VAL A 15 -8.51 4.56 2.01
C VAL A 15 -7.27 4.03 2.72
N PHE A 16 -6.24 3.67 1.97
CA PHE A 16 -4.96 3.23 2.53
C PHE A 16 -4.34 4.27 3.48
N ALA A 17 -4.42 5.56 3.12
CA ALA A 17 -3.91 6.65 3.93
C ALA A 17 -4.67 6.78 5.26
N VAL A 18 -5.99 6.62 5.24
CA VAL A 18 -6.81 6.62 6.47
C VAL A 18 -6.47 5.42 7.37
N LEU A 19 -6.20 4.25 6.79
CA LEU A 19 -5.92 3.02 7.56
C LEU A 19 -4.50 2.96 8.14
N THR A 20 -3.51 3.53 7.45
CA THR A 20 -2.09 3.36 7.80
C THR A 20 -1.43 4.64 8.31
N GLY A 21 -2.07 5.80 8.14
CA GLY A 21 -1.46 7.11 8.40
C GLY A 21 -0.41 7.54 7.36
N ILE A 22 -0.11 6.71 6.36
CA ILE A 22 0.82 7.07 5.27
C ILE A 22 0.07 7.93 4.26
N SER A 23 0.53 9.17 4.04
CA SER A 23 -0.10 10.06 3.07
C SER A 23 -0.08 9.50 1.64
N GLU A 24 -1.06 9.92 0.82
CA GLU A 24 -1.12 9.49 -0.59
C GLU A 24 0.16 9.87 -1.35
N ASP A 25 0.74 11.04 -1.07
CA ASP A 25 2.00 11.47 -1.68
C ASP A 25 3.19 10.63 -1.24
N ALA A 26 3.28 10.26 0.05
CA ALA A 26 4.32 9.35 0.53
C ALA A 26 4.20 7.97 -0.12
N ALA A 27 2.98 7.45 -0.26
CA ALA A 27 2.72 6.20 -0.97
C ALA A 27 3.14 6.28 -2.45
N LYS A 28 2.83 7.39 -3.14
CA LYS A 28 3.24 7.64 -4.54
C LYS A 28 4.75 7.73 -4.68
N GLN A 29 5.43 8.45 -3.79
CA GLN A 29 6.90 8.56 -3.81
C GLN A 29 7.57 7.18 -3.65
N ARG A 30 7.04 6.32 -2.76
CA ARG A 30 7.57 4.95 -2.60
C ARG A 30 7.50 4.12 -3.88
N THR A 31 6.57 4.40 -4.80
CA THR A 31 6.48 3.67 -6.08
C THR A 31 7.66 3.93 -7.01
N THR A 32 8.33 5.08 -6.88
CA THR A 32 9.46 5.47 -7.73
C THR A 32 10.82 5.24 -7.07
N LEU A 33 10.85 5.01 -5.76
CA LEU A 33 12.08 4.82 -5.00
C LEU A 33 12.63 3.40 -5.17
N ALA A 34 13.91 3.29 -5.54
CA ALA A 34 14.58 2.01 -5.73
C ALA A 34 14.67 1.17 -4.44
N SER A 35 14.67 1.82 -3.27
CA SER A 35 14.67 1.19 -1.96
C SER A 35 13.36 0.47 -1.61
N TYR A 36 12.29 0.70 -2.38
CA TYR A 36 10.97 0.11 -2.16
C TYR A 36 10.51 -0.74 -3.36
N PRO A 37 11.21 -1.84 -3.69
CA PRO A 37 10.89 -2.64 -4.87
C PRO A 37 9.48 -3.23 -4.84
N ALA A 38 8.95 -3.57 -3.66
CA ALA A 38 7.58 -4.07 -3.49
C ALA A 38 6.50 -3.03 -3.84
N TRP A 39 6.82 -1.73 -3.80
CA TRP A 39 5.89 -0.64 -4.09
C TRP A 39 5.79 -0.31 -5.59
N ARG A 40 6.55 -0.98 -6.45
CA ARG A 40 6.50 -0.78 -7.90
C ARG A 40 5.18 -1.29 -8.48
N VAL A 41 4.67 -0.59 -9.50
CA VAL A 41 3.47 -1.02 -10.23
C VAL A 41 3.69 -2.42 -10.81
N GLY A 42 2.83 -3.37 -10.45
CA GLY A 42 2.93 -4.76 -10.91
C GLY A 42 3.75 -5.68 -10.01
N ALA A 43 4.39 -5.18 -8.94
CA ALA A 43 5.15 -6.00 -7.98
C ALA A 43 4.27 -6.80 -6.98
N GLY A 44 2.97 -6.93 -7.24
CA GLY A 44 2.03 -7.68 -6.40
C GLY A 44 1.31 -6.84 -5.33
N MET A 45 1.96 -5.82 -4.77
CA MET A 45 1.35 -4.95 -3.73
C MET A 45 0.68 -3.69 -4.29
N LEU A 46 1.08 -3.23 -5.47
CA LEU A 46 0.59 -1.99 -6.07
C LEU A 46 0.14 -2.17 -7.52
N LYS A 47 -1.02 -1.59 -7.84
CA LYS A 47 -1.60 -1.58 -9.19
C LYS A 47 -2.04 -0.17 -9.57
N LEU A 48 -1.88 0.15 -10.85
CA LEU A 48 -2.43 1.35 -11.47
C LEU A 48 -3.63 0.93 -12.31
N LEU A 49 -4.81 1.42 -11.95
CA LEU A 49 -6.03 1.29 -12.75
C LEU A 49 -6.39 2.64 -13.37
N ARG A 50 -7.41 2.65 -14.23
CA ARG A 50 -7.84 3.86 -14.95
C ARG A 50 -8.14 5.05 -14.03
N ASP A 51 -8.64 4.79 -12.83
CA ASP A 51 -9.04 5.82 -11.86
C ASP A 51 -8.01 6.06 -10.74
N GLY A 52 -6.80 5.50 -10.87
CA GLY A 52 -5.67 5.81 -10.01
C GLY A 52 -5.00 4.58 -9.40
N TYR A 53 -4.25 4.83 -8.32
CA TYR A 53 -3.45 3.81 -7.65
C TYR A 53 -4.25 3.04 -6.59
N TYR A 54 -4.01 1.74 -6.58
CA TYR A 54 -4.56 0.80 -5.62
C TYR A 54 -3.43 0.03 -4.94
N ILE A 55 -3.60 -0.19 -3.65
CA ILE A 55 -2.70 -0.99 -2.82
C ILE A 55 -3.44 -2.23 -2.37
N ASN A 56 -2.79 -3.39 -2.48
CA ASN A 56 -3.24 -4.59 -1.80
C ASN A 56 -2.83 -4.50 -0.33
N TYR A 57 -3.81 -4.29 0.53
CA TYR A 57 -3.64 -4.13 1.97
C TYR A 57 -3.08 -5.38 2.64
N GLU A 58 -3.48 -6.57 2.22
CA GLU A 58 -2.98 -7.83 2.78
C GLU A 58 -1.49 -8.04 2.44
N GLU A 59 -1.12 -7.78 1.17
CA GLU A 59 0.29 -7.85 0.75
C GLU A 59 1.12 -6.76 1.43
N TYR A 60 0.53 -5.59 1.69
CA TYR A 60 1.16 -4.56 2.50
C TYR A 60 1.40 -5.03 3.93
N GLN A 61 0.42 -5.65 4.60
CA GLN A 61 0.61 -6.18 5.95
C GLN A 61 1.74 -7.23 5.99
N LYS A 62 1.74 -8.18 5.05
CA LYS A 62 2.83 -9.17 4.90
C LYS A 62 4.18 -8.51 4.64
N TRP A 63 4.21 -7.41 3.87
CA TRP A 63 5.43 -6.67 3.61
C TRP A 63 5.94 -5.95 4.86
N VAL A 64 5.05 -5.35 5.67
CA VAL A 64 5.36 -4.71 6.95
C VAL A 64 5.94 -5.73 7.93
N GLU A 65 5.33 -6.91 8.07
CA GLU A 65 5.81 -7.99 8.94
C GLU A 65 7.22 -8.47 8.59
N LYS A 66 7.62 -8.33 7.32
CA LYS A 66 8.96 -8.70 6.82
C LYS A 66 9.98 -7.56 6.93
N GLN A 67 9.55 -6.34 7.23
CA GLN A 67 10.50 -5.26 7.46
C GLN A 67 11.23 -5.53 8.78
N PRO A 68 12.54 -5.28 8.86
CA PRO A 68 13.23 -5.35 10.14
C PRO A 68 12.52 -4.38 11.10
N THR A 69 11.95 -4.90 12.18
CA THR A 69 11.55 -4.05 13.31
C THR A 69 12.81 -3.35 13.77
N VAL A 70 12.86 -2.04 13.56
CA VAL A 70 13.86 -1.21 14.25
C VAL A 70 13.53 -1.35 15.73
N ALA A 71 14.20 -2.27 16.41
CA ALA A 71 14.21 -2.33 17.86
C ALA A 71 14.86 -1.01 18.30
N ALA A 72 14.02 -0.09 18.76
CA ALA A 72 14.43 1.15 19.41
C ALA A 72 15.02 0.85 20.78
#